data_AF-A0A6B0GGC7-F1
#
_entry.id   AF-A0A6B0GGC7-F1
#
_cell.length_a   1.000
_cell.length_b   1.000
_cell.length_c   1.000
_cell.angle_alpha   90.00
_cell.angle_beta   90.00
_cell.angle_gamma   90.00
#
_symmetry.space_group_name_H-M   'P 1'
#
loop_
_entity.id
_entity.type
_entity.pdbx_description
1 polymer ?
#
loop_
_entity_poly.entity_id
_entity_poly.type
_entity_poly.pdbx_seq_one_letter_code
_entity_poly.pdbx_strand_id
1 'polypeptide(L)'
;MTSDIHSIDVLALVTPSEGVSPSSSVLDKFYAVLADERRRRLVDHLTRVETTSFERLVGAFAAEHPTRERFSNQLYHVHLPKLSAAGLVEEDAEDIVYDPPASFEAFCDRVRAHSAVDRSESHGVDEGFDILSNARRRAVLRLLDEHHQISLPDVADEVATDEEDVSIVEVDPGAVLDVYLSLYHDHVPRLVDAGLVEYEQERDLVALRTEGTSKTASAVDE
;
A
#
# COMPACT_ATOMS: atom_id res chain seq x y z
N MET A 1 32.70 38.69 48.63
CA MET A 1 32.08 39.71 47.77
C MET A 1 31.97 39.10 46.39
N THR A 2 30.73 39.13 45.87
CA THR A 2 30.32 38.97 44.46
C THR A 2 30.61 37.65 43.75
N SER A 3 29.54 36.86 43.68
CA SER A 3 29.03 36.05 42.57
C SER A 3 29.64 36.33 41.19
N ASP A 4 29.75 35.28 40.36
CA ASP A 4 28.94 35.25 39.14
C ASP A 4 28.71 33.82 38.62
N ILE A 5 27.44 33.59 38.28
CA ILE A 5 26.84 32.42 37.66
C ILE A 5 26.89 32.65 36.15
N HIS A 6 27.44 31.74 35.37
CA HIS A 6 27.10 31.57 33.94
C HIS A 6 27.01 30.06 33.70
N SER A 7 25.79 29.51 33.74
CA SER A 7 24.86 29.36 32.61
C SER A 7 25.28 28.22 31.69
N ILE A 8 24.43 27.20 31.73
CA ILE A 8 24.44 25.94 31.00
C ILE A 8 24.38 26.21 29.50
N ASP A 9 25.10 25.40 28.70
CA ASP A 9 24.57 24.95 27.41
C ASP A 9 24.97 23.49 27.17
N VAL A 10 24.17 22.61 27.74
CA VAL A 10 24.12 21.17 27.44
C VAL A 10 23.13 21.03 26.28
N LEU A 11 23.53 21.41 25.07
CA LEU A 11 22.72 21.23 23.85
C LEU A 11 23.54 21.54 22.59
N ALA A 12 24.50 20.68 22.26
CA ALA A 12 24.99 20.59 20.89
C ALA A 12 25.58 19.20 20.66
N LEU A 13 25.18 18.59 19.54
CA LEU A 13 25.62 17.29 19.02
C LEU A 13 24.78 16.07 19.45
N VAL A 14 23.45 16.22 19.39
CA VAL A 14 22.65 15.21 18.69
C VAL A 14 22.45 15.75 17.28
N THR A 15 23.33 15.35 16.36
CA THR A 15 23.02 15.42 14.94
C THR A 15 21.84 14.48 14.69
N PRO A 16 20.71 14.92 14.13
CA PRO A 16 19.76 13.98 13.60
C PRO A 16 20.49 13.19 12.50
N SER A 17 20.60 11.89 12.70
CA SER A 17 20.97 10.97 11.64
C SER A 17 19.93 11.13 10.54
N GLU A 18 20.27 11.83 9.46
CA GLU A 18 19.54 11.81 8.20
C GLU A 18 19.63 10.39 7.62
N GLY A 19 18.87 9.47 8.20
CA GLY A 19 18.29 8.37 7.47
C GLY A 19 16.99 8.90 6.90
N VAL A 20 17.06 9.58 5.76
CA VAL A 20 15.88 9.82 4.94
C VAL A 20 15.40 8.45 4.49
N SER A 21 14.41 7.89 5.20
CA SER A 21 13.63 6.76 4.70
C SER A 21 13.14 7.14 3.31
N PRO A 22 13.29 6.29 2.28
CA PRO A 22 12.77 6.60 0.97
C PRO A 22 11.24 6.70 1.03
N SER A 23 10.76 7.96 1.13
CA SER A 23 9.58 8.53 0.45
C SER A 23 8.19 7.92 0.68
N SER A 24 7.41 8.51 1.60
CA SER A 24 5.93 8.37 1.58
C SER A 24 5.36 8.68 0.18
N SER A 25 5.99 9.62 -0.55
CA SER A 25 5.59 10.03 -1.90
C SER A 25 5.78 8.99 -3.03
N VAL A 26 6.66 7.98 -2.87
CA VAL A 26 6.88 6.96 -3.93
C VAL A 26 5.87 5.83 -3.77
N LEU A 27 5.67 5.35 -2.53
CA LEU A 27 4.64 4.36 -2.26
C LEU A 27 3.24 4.92 -2.49
N ASP A 28 3.00 6.21 -2.22
CA ASP A 28 1.74 6.87 -2.57
C ASP A 28 1.40 6.74 -4.06
N LYS A 29 2.41 6.87 -4.95
CA LYS A 29 2.20 6.67 -6.38
C LYS A 29 1.84 5.21 -6.68
N PHE A 30 2.47 4.25 -6.02
CA PHE A 30 2.15 2.83 -6.18
C PHE A 30 0.75 2.50 -5.68
N TYR A 31 0.38 2.97 -4.48
CA TYR A 31 -0.96 2.81 -3.93
C TYR A 31 -2.01 3.48 -4.81
N ALA A 32 -1.74 4.66 -5.36
CA ALA A 32 -2.62 5.34 -6.31
C ALA A 32 -2.77 4.57 -7.63
N VAL A 33 -1.73 3.88 -8.09
CA VAL A 33 -1.80 2.95 -9.23
C VAL A 33 -2.67 1.74 -8.89
N LEU A 34 -2.34 1.06 -7.80
CA LEU A 34 -2.97 -0.19 -7.37
C LEU A 34 -4.39 0.01 -6.84
N ALA A 35 -4.84 1.25 -6.62
CA ALA A 35 -6.22 1.58 -6.28
C ALA A 35 -7.24 1.17 -7.36
N ASP A 36 -6.82 1.16 -8.62
CA ASP A 36 -7.71 0.87 -9.77
C ASP A 36 -7.57 -0.58 -10.21
N GLU A 37 -8.71 -1.28 -10.32
CA GLU A 37 -8.77 -2.71 -10.69
C GLU A 37 -8.09 -3.00 -12.01
N ARG A 38 -8.26 -2.12 -13.00
CA ARG A 38 -7.67 -2.34 -14.32
C ARG A 38 -6.16 -2.18 -14.27
N ARG A 39 -5.65 -1.18 -13.54
CA ARG A 39 -4.20 -1.03 -13.34
C ARG A 39 -3.60 -2.19 -12.54
N ARG A 40 -4.30 -2.74 -11.55
CA ARG A 40 -3.86 -3.97 -10.85
C ARG A 40 -3.69 -5.14 -11.81
N ARG A 41 -4.71 -5.41 -12.64
CA ARG A 41 -4.64 -6.49 -13.65
C ARG A 41 -3.55 -6.26 -14.70
N LEU A 42 -3.36 -5.01 -15.12
CA LEU A 42 -2.26 -4.66 -16.03
C LEU A 42 -0.90 -4.96 -15.40
N VAL A 43 -0.66 -4.52 -14.15
CA VAL A 43 0.60 -4.80 -13.43
C VAL A 43 0.81 -6.30 -13.25
N ASP A 44 -0.26 -7.04 -12.91
CA ASP A 44 -0.21 -8.48 -12.77
C ASP A 44 0.15 -9.20 -14.09
N HIS A 45 -0.45 -8.78 -15.20
CA HIS A 45 -0.09 -9.31 -16.52
C HIS A 45 1.36 -8.98 -16.88
N LEU A 46 1.77 -7.72 -16.70
CA LEU A 46 3.11 -7.22 -17.01
C LEU A 46 4.21 -7.91 -16.20
N THR A 47 3.96 -8.23 -14.93
CA THR A 47 4.90 -9.03 -14.11
C THR A 47 5.22 -10.38 -14.76
N ARG A 48 4.27 -11.00 -15.46
CA ARG A 48 4.46 -12.33 -16.05
C ARG A 48 5.16 -12.32 -17.41
N VAL A 49 4.99 -11.23 -18.16
CA VAL A 49 5.51 -11.12 -19.53
C VAL A 49 6.77 -10.29 -19.63
N GLU A 50 7.04 -9.43 -18.64
CA GLU A 50 8.17 -8.48 -18.51
C GLU A 50 8.30 -7.45 -19.64
N THR A 51 7.99 -7.81 -20.89
CA THR A 51 7.97 -6.92 -22.05
C THR A 51 6.84 -7.33 -22.98
N THR A 52 6.07 -6.36 -23.46
CA THR A 52 4.96 -6.60 -24.39
C THR A 52 4.72 -5.40 -25.30
N SER A 53 4.14 -5.62 -26.47
CA SER A 53 3.67 -4.52 -27.31
C SER A 53 2.27 -4.05 -26.91
N PHE A 54 1.93 -2.81 -27.26
CA PHE A 54 0.61 -2.23 -27.05
C PHE A 54 -0.50 -3.10 -27.65
N GLU A 55 -0.32 -3.61 -28.88
CA GLU A 55 -1.33 -4.45 -29.54
C GLU A 55 -1.56 -5.79 -28.83
N ARG A 56 -0.50 -6.40 -28.30
CA ARG A 56 -0.60 -7.65 -27.53
C ARG A 56 -1.33 -7.41 -26.22
N LEU A 57 -1.05 -6.29 -25.55
CA LEU A 57 -1.70 -5.92 -24.30
C LEU A 57 -3.20 -5.62 -24.53
N VAL A 58 -3.56 -4.89 -25.58
CA VAL A 58 -4.96 -4.73 -26.00
C VAL A 58 -5.61 -6.07 -26.32
N GLY A 59 -4.88 -6.99 -26.96
CA GLY A 59 -5.33 -8.34 -27.28
C GLY A 59 -5.63 -9.19 -26.05
N ALA A 60 -4.75 -9.15 -25.04
CA ALA A 60 -4.87 -9.93 -23.81
C ALA A 60 -6.14 -9.59 -23.01
N PHE A 61 -6.55 -8.32 -23.01
CA PHE A 61 -7.71 -7.82 -22.25
C PHE A 61 -8.97 -7.62 -23.10
N ALA A 62 -8.91 -7.86 -24.42
CA ALA A 62 -10.03 -7.56 -25.33
C ALA A 62 -11.34 -8.28 -24.96
N ALA A 63 -11.26 -9.47 -24.34
CA ALA A 63 -12.42 -10.24 -23.91
C ALA A 63 -13.13 -9.65 -22.68
N GLU A 64 -12.43 -8.85 -21.88
CA GLU A 64 -12.94 -8.26 -20.63
C GLU A 64 -13.57 -6.86 -20.85
N HIS A 65 -13.55 -6.36 -22.09
CA HIS A 65 -13.95 -4.99 -22.39
C HIS A 65 -15.06 -4.87 -23.43
N PRO A 66 -15.97 -3.89 -23.30
CA PRO A 66 -17.11 -3.74 -24.21
C PRO A 66 -16.71 -3.56 -25.66
N THR A 67 -15.60 -2.86 -25.92
CA THR A 67 -15.00 -2.74 -27.25
C THR A 67 -13.48 -2.63 -27.15
N ARG A 68 -12.78 -3.22 -28.13
CA ARG A 68 -11.32 -3.13 -28.29
C ARG A 68 -10.84 -1.68 -28.38
N GLU A 69 -11.55 -0.85 -29.13
CA GLU A 69 -11.22 0.57 -29.33
C GLU A 69 -11.30 1.40 -28.04
N ARG A 70 -12.34 1.19 -27.22
CA ARG A 70 -12.46 1.90 -25.93
C ARG A 70 -11.33 1.52 -24.99
N PHE A 71 -11.02 0.23 -24.92
CA PHE A 71 -9.92 -0.23 -24.07
C PHE A 71 -8.57 0.31 -24.56
N SER A 72 -8.31 0.27 -25.87
CA SER A 72 -7.13 0.86 -26.49
C SER A 72 -6.97 2.34 -26.09
N ASN A 73 -8.03 3.15 -26.22
CA ASN A 73 -7.99 4.56 -25.85
C ASN A 73 -7.73 4.77 -24.34
N GLN A 74 -8.33 3.95 -23.47
CA GLN A 74 -8.11 4.01 -22.03
C GLN A 74 -6.69 3.58 -21.65
N LEU A 75 -6.19 2.52 -22.29
CA LEU A 75 -4.84 2.02 -22.08
C LEU A 75 -3.82 3.11 -22.38
N TYR A 76 -3.94 3.75 -23.55
CA TYR A 76 -3.01 4.78 -23.99
C TYR A 76 -3.13 6.10 -23.22
N HIS A 77 -4.35 6.59 -22.97
CA HIS A 77 -4.53 7.93 -22.38
C HIS A 77 -4.64 7.94 -20.85
N VAL A 78 -4.93 6.80 -20.21
CA VAL A 78 -5.23 6.75 -18.78
C VAL A 78 -4.31 5.80 -18.03
N HIS A 79 -4.17 4.57 -18.51
CA HIS A 79 -3.50 3.52 -17.73
C HIS A 79 -1.98 3.57 -17.89
N LEU A 80 -1.45 3.51 -19.11
CA LEU A 80 0.00 3.54 -19.36
C LEU A 80 0.68 4.81 -18.82
N PRO A 81 0.14 6.04 -19.04
CA PRO A 81 0.76 7.24 -18.49
C PRO A 81 0.85 7.22 -16.97
N LYS A 82 -0.14 6.64 -16.28
CA LYS A 82 -0.12 6.52 -14.81
C LYS A 82 0.84 5.44 -14.33
N LEU A 83 0.99 4.34 -15.07
CA LEU A 83 1.98 3.31 -14.78
C LEU A 83 3.40 3.85 -14.99
N SER A 84 3.63 4.59 -16.08
CA SER A 84 4.91 5.23 -16.38
C SER A 84 5.25 6.34 -15.37
N ALA A 85 4.27 7.18 -14.98
CA ALA A 85 4.46 8.18 -13.93
C ALA A 85 4.79 7.59 -12.55
N ALA A 86 4.37 6.34 -12.30
CA ALA A 86 4.75 5.58 -11.13
C ALA A 86 6.08 4.83 -11.32
N GLY A 87 6.72 4.89 -12.49
CA GLY A 87 7.97 4.18 -12.78
C GLY A 87 7.80 2.66 -12.85
N LEU A 88 6.60 2.16 -13.14
CA LEU A 88 6.35 0.72 -13.27
C LEU A 88 6.56 0.21 -14.69
N VAL A 89 6.51 1.10 -15.68
CA VAL A 89 6.72 0.77 -17.08
C VAL A 89 7.55 1.85 -17.76
N GLU A 90 8.38 1.42 -18.69
CA GLU A 90 9.04 2.26 -19.67
C GLU A 90 8.45 1.98 -21.06
N GLU A 91 8.05 3.04 -21.76
CA GLU A 91 7.57 2.95 -23.14
C GLU A 91 8.78 3.16 -24.07
N ASP A 92 9.27 2.07 -24.67
CA ASP A 92 10.23 2.09 -25.79
C ASP A 92 9.47 2.04 -27.12
N ALA A 93 10.10 2.47 -28.21
CA ALA A 93 9.51 2.82 -29.51
C ALA A 93 8.33 1.94 -30.00
N GLU A 94 8.33 0.63 -29.70
CA GLU A 94 7.22 -0.29 -30.02
C GLU A 94 6.80 -1.20 -28.84
N ASP A 95 7.54 -1.16 -27.73
CA ASP A 95 7.42 -2.09 -26.61
C ASP A 95 7.20 -1.37 -25.29
N ILE A 96 6.36 -1.96 -24.45
CA ILE A 96 6.11 -1.58 -23.06
C ILE A 96 6.93 -2.54 -22.21
N VAL A 97 7.97 -2.01 -21.59
CA VAL A 97 8.89 -2.75 -20.71
C VAL A 97 8.42 -2.56 -19.27
N TYR A 98 8.20 -3.65 -18.55
CA TYR A 98 7.93 -3.64 -17.12
C TYR A 98 9.27 -3.65 -16.38
N ASP A 99 9.65 -2.50 -15.83
CA ASP A 99 10.88 -2.30 -15.05
C ASP A 99 10.54 -1.54 -13.75
N PRO A 100 9.89 -2.21 -12.79
CA PRO A 100 9.51 -1.58 -11.53
C PRO A 100 10.74 -1.33 -10.65
N PRO A 101 10.69 -0.33 -9.75
CA PRO A 101 11.74 -0.15 -8.75
C PRO A 101 11.75 -1.32 -7.76
N ALA A 102 12.92 -1.67 -7.24
CA ALA A 102 13.10 -2.80 -6.30
C ALA A 102 12.20 -2.73 -5.05
N SER A 103 11.82 -1.53 -4.60
CA SER A 103 10.86 -1.35 -3.50
C SER A 103 9.46 -1.86 -3.85
N PHE A 104 9.04 -1.67 -5.11
CA PHE A 104 7.77 -2.19 -5.62
C PHE A 104 7.82 -3.71 -5.80
N GLU A 105 8.92 -4.25 -6.31
CA GLU A 105 9.10 -5.71 -6.41
C GLU A 105 9.04 -6.36 -5.03
N ALA A 106 9.82 -5.84 -4.07
CA ALA A 106 9.80 -6.32 -2.70
C ALA A 106 8.40 -6.22 -2.07
N PHE A 107 7.63 -5.18 -2.39
CA PHE A 107 6.23 -5.06 -1.98
C PHE A 107 5.36 -6.15 -2.60
N CYS A 108 5.45 -6.34 -3.92
CA CYS A 108 4.66 -7.35 -4.62
C CYS A 108 5.00 -8.77 -4.15
N ASP A 109 6.27 -9.05 -3.86
CA ASP A 109 6.70 -10.34 -3.35
C ASP A 109 6.11 -10.63 -1.96
N ARG A 110 6.02 -9.61 -1.08
CA ARG A 110 5.28 -9.75 0.19
C ARG A 110 3.81 -10.09 -0.03
N VAL A 111 3.14 -9.41 -0.97
CA VAL A 111 1.73 -9.68 -1.31
C VAL A 111 1.56 -11.10 -1.88
N ARG A 112 2.47 -11.54 -2.75
CA ARG A 112 2.44 -12.87 -3.39
C ARG A 112 2.76 -14.01 -2.43
N ALA A 113 3.75 -13.84 -1.55
CA ALA A 113 4.15 -14.85 -0.57
C ALA A 113 2.98 -15.31 0.31
N HIS A 114 2.02 -14.41 0.56
CA HIS A 114 0.88 -14.67 1.42
C HIS A 114 -0.38 -15.12 0.67
N SER A 115 -0.58 -14.65 -0.56
CA SER A 115 -1.69 -15.12 -1.43
C SER A 115 -1.54 -16.60 -1.84
N ALA A 116 -0.36 -17.18 -1.71
CA ALA A 116 -0.08 -18.58 -2.05
C ALA A 116 -0.58 -19.62 -1.01
N VAL A 117 -1.07 -19.17 0.15
CA VAL A 117 -1.48 -20.05 1.26
C VAL A 117 -2.95 -20.50 1.14
N ASP A 118 -3.81 -19.78 0.42
CA ASP A 118 -5.20 -20.17 0.17
C ASP A 118 -5.35 -20.76 -1.24
N ARG A 119 -5.18 -22.09 -1.34
CA ARG A 119 -5.25 -22.80 -2.64
C ARG A 119 -6.69 -23.10 -3.04
N SER A 120 -7.19 -22.34 -3.99
CA SER A 120 -8.00 -22.90 -5.08
C SER A 120 -7.46 -22.41 -6.43
N GLU A 121 -7.06 -23.35 -7.29
CA GLU A 121 -6.52 -23.06 -8.61
C GLU A 121 -7.60 -22.42 -9.50
N SER A 122 -7.65 -21.08 -9.58
CA SER A 122 -8.10 -20.41 -10.83
C SER A 122 -7.78 -18.92 -11.02
N HIS A 123 -7.38 -18.10 -10.03
CA HIS A 123 -7.15 -16.66 -10.29
C HIS A 123 -5.93 -16.10 -9.53
N GLY A 124 -4.74 -16.38 -10.05
CA GLY A 124 -3.49 -15.92 -9.47
C GLY A 124 -3.36 -14.39 -9.46
N VAL A 125 -2.87 -13.86 -8.32
CA VAL A 125 -2.37 -12.48 -8.12
C VAL A 125 -3.43 -11.34 -8.20
N ASP A 126 -4.53 -11.50 -8.94
CA ASP A 126 -5.66 -10.54 -8.89
C ASP A 126 -6.25 -10.47 -7.46
N GLU A 127 -6.37 -11.61 -6.76
CA GLU A 127 -6.81 -11.66 -5.35
C GLU A 127 -5.84 -10.93 -4.41
N GLY A 128 -4.53 -11.10 -4.60
CA GLY A 128 -3.52 -10.45 -3.77
C GLY A 128 -3.54 -8.93 -3.90
N PHE A 129 -3.72 -8.42 -5.12
CA PHE A 129 -3.87 -6.98 -5.33
C PHE A 129 -5.28 -6.47 -5.05
N ASP A 130 -6.33 -7.30 -5.07
CA ASP A 130 -7.70 -6.86 -4.75
C ASP A 130 -7.82 -6.36 -3.30
N ILE A 131 -6.97 -6.83 -2.40
CA ILE A 131 -6.85 -6.25 -1.06
C ILE A 131 -6.45 -4.78 -1.11
N LEU A 132 -5.68 -4.36 -2.10
CA LEU A 132 -5.28 -2.97 -2.27
C LEU A 132 -6.36 -2.13 -2.97
N SER A 133 -7.52 -2.70 -3.34
CA SER A 133 -8.61 -1.96 -3.97
C SER A 133 -9.26 -0.92 -3.07
N ASN A 134 -9.31 -1.20 -1.76
CA ASN A 134 -9.95 -0.33 -0.79
C ASN A 134 -8.98 0.77 -0.30
N ALA A 135 -9.47 2.02 -0.29
CA ALA A 135 -8.68 3.18 0.11
C ALA A 135 -8.18 3.11 1.56
N ARG A 136 -9.02 2.68 2.49
CA ARG A 136 -8.66 2.54 3.91
C ARG A 136 -7.59 1.47 4.12
N ARG A 137 -7.65 0.34 3.40
CA ARG A 137 -6.59 -0.70 3.44
C ARG A 137 -5.24 -0.17 2.93
N ARG A 138 -5.24 0.62 1.85
CA ARG A 138 -4.02 1.27 1.37
C ARG A 138 -3.49 2.31 2.37
N ALA A 139 -4.37 3.07 3.01
CA ALA A 139 -3.98 4.06 4.01
C ALA A 139 -3.32 3.40 5.23
N VAL A 140 -3.87 2.27 5.72
CA VAL A 140 -3.24 1.46 6.78
C VAL A 140 -1.82 1.07 6.38
N LEU A 141 -1.63 0.50 5.19
CA LEU A 141 -0.32 0.05 4.72
C LEU A 141 0.67 1.21 4.48
N ARG A 142 0.17 2.38 4.03
CA ARG A 142 0.97 3.61 3.90
C ARG A 142 1.49 4.07 5.26
N LEU A 143 0.60 4.22 6.24
CA LEU A 143 0.96 4.65 7.59
C LEU A 143 1.92 3.65 8.26
N LEU A 144 1.72 2.36 8.01
CA LEU A 144 2.59 1.31 8.51
C LEU A 144 3.97 1.29 7.85
N ASP A 145 4.11 1.71 6.60
CA ASP A 145 5.43 1.86 5.98
C ASP A 145 6.23 2.99 6.64
N GLU A 146 5.54 4.07 7.01
CA GLU A 146 6.14 5.22 7.70
C GLU A 146 6.49 4.90 9.17
N HIS A 147 5.58 4.25 9.89
CA HIS A 147 5.67 4.08 11.35
C HIS A 147 6.07 2.67 11.81
N HIS A 148 6.10 1.68 10.92
CA HIS A 148 6.27 0.22 11.18
C HIS A 148 5.16 -0.41 12.04
N GLN A 149 4.69 0.31 13.05
CA GLN A 149 3.57 -0.03 13.92
C GLN A 149 2.82 1.26 14.28
N ILE A 150 1.49 1.20 14.39
CA ILE A 150 0.64 2.35 14.69
C ILE A 150 -0.62 1.88 15.42
N SER A 151 -1.18 2.71 16.30
CA SER A 151 -2.44 2.36 16.96
C SER A 151 -3.62 2.49 15.99
N LEU A 152 -4.61 1.60 16.12
CA LEU A 152 -5.80 1.62 15.29
C LEU A 152 -6.61 2.93 15.41
N PRO A 153 -6.71 3.56 16.60
CA PRO A 153 -7.26 4.91 16.73
C PRO A 153 -6.49 5.95 15.92
N ASP A 154 -5.15 5.96 15.99
CA ASP A 154 -4.34 6.93 15.23
C ASP A 154 -4.51 6.73 13.71
N VAL A 155 -4.61 5.47 13.25
CA VAL A 155 -4.94 5.18 11.85
C VAL A 155 -6.32 5.71 11.48
N ALA A 156 -7.30 5.57 12.37
CA ALA A 156 -8.66 6.05 12.11
C ALA A 156 -8.71 7.59 12.01
N ASP A 157 -7.98 8.27 12.88
CA ASP A 157 -7.83 9.73 12.88
C ASP A 157 -7.25 10.24 11.56
N GLU A 158 -6.13 9.67 11.13
CA GLU A 158 -5.47 10.03 9.86
C GLU A 158 -6.35 9.73 8.65
N VAL A 159 -7.01 8.56 8.61
CA VAL A 159 -7.89 8.16 7.51
C VAL A 159 -9.14 9.04 7.44
N ALA A 160 -9.75 9.39 8.57
CA ALA A 160 -10.92 10.28 8.60
C ALA A 160 -10.56 11.69 8.13
N THR A 161 -9.42 12.21 8.58
CA THR A 161 -8.86 13.51 8.17
C THR A 161 -8.64 13.55 6.65
N ASP A 162 -8.03 12.51 6.08
CA ASP A 162 -7.82 12.37 4.63
C ASP A 162 -9.13 12.22 3.83
N GLU A 163 -10.13 11.49 4.36
CA GLU A 163 -11.41 11.27 3.66
C GLU A 163 -12.30 12.52 3.64
N GLU A 164 -12.25 13.34 4.68
CA GLU A 164 -13.02 14.58 4.79
C GLU A 164 -12.30 15.81 4.19
N ASP A 165 -11.00 15.70 3.89
CA ASP A 165 -10.15 16.81 3.43
C ASP A 165 -10.14 17.99 4.41
N VAL A 166 -10.06 17.66 5.70
CA VAL A 166 -10.05 18.61 6.83
C VAL A 166 -8.81 18.39 7.68
N SER A 167 -8.56 19.24 8.69
CA SER A 167 -7.51 18.99 9.67
C SER A 167 -7.99 18.12 10.83
N ILE A 168 -7.07 17.48 11.56
CA ILE A 168 -7.39 16.63 12.73
C ILE A 168 -8.19 17.36 13.84
N VAL A 169 -8.08 18.69 13.91
CA VAL A 169 -8.83 19.50 14.89
C VAL A 169 -10.25 19.85 14.40
N GLU A 170 -10.54 19.62 13.13
CA GLU A 170 -11.81 19.94 12.46
C GLU A 170 -12.62 18.69 12.09
N VAL A 171 -11.99 17.51 12.08
CA VAL A 171 -12.65 16.25 11.72
C VAL A 171 -13.79 15.90 12.68
N ASP A 172 -14.89 15.40 12.12
CA ASP A 172 -16.02 14.96 12.94
C ASP A 172 -15.65 13.71 13.77
N PRO A 173 -15.82 13.73 15.11
CA PRO A 173 -15.54 12.54 15.93
C PRO A 173 -16.41 11.33 15.56
N GLY A 174 -17.59 11.55 14.98
CA GLY A 174 -18.43 10.48 14.44
C GLY A 174 -17.80 9.82 13.22
N ALA A 175 -17.26 10.60 12.29
CA ALA A 175 -16.50 10.10 11.14
C ALA A 175 -15.27 9.28 11.56
N VAL A 176 -14.50 9.76 12.55
CA VAL A 176 -13.37 8.99 13.12
C VAL A 176 -13.84 7.65 13.68
N LEU A 177 -14.93 7.63 14.45
CA LEU A 177 -15.47 6.39 15.02
C LEU A 177 -15.95 5.43 13.93
N ASP A 178 -16.62 5.93 12.90
CA ASP A 178 -17.08 5.13 11.76
C ASP A 178 -15.90 4.51 10.99
N VAL A 179 -14.83 5.27 10.79
CA VAL A 179 -13.58 4.78 10.21
C VAL A 179 -12.95 3.72 11.11
N TYR A 180 -12.82 3.97 12.41
CA TYR A 180 -12.26 3.01 13.37
C TYR A 180 -13.00 1.67 13.33
N LEU A 181 -14.34 1.70 13.38
CA LEU A 181 -15.16 0.48 13.33
C LEU A 181 -14.99 -0.26 12.00
N SER A 182 -14.93 0.46 10.88
CA SER A 182 -14.66 -0.12 9.57
C SER A 182 -13.27 -0.75 9.48
N LEU A 183 -12.26 -0.09 10.06
CA LEU A 183 -10.90 -0.62 10.13
C LEU A 183 -10.87 -1.89 10.96
N TYR A 184 -11.47 -1.87 12.14
CA TYR A 184 -11.52 -2.98 13.08
C TYR A 184 -12.27 -4.21 12.53
N HIS A 185 -13.43 -4.00 11.89
CA HIS A 185 -14.30 -5.12 11.49
C HIS A 185 -14.06 -5.65 10.07
N ASP A 186 -13.54 -4.85 9.15
CA ASP A 186 -13.37 -5.26 7.75
C ASP A 186 -11.93 -5.14 7.26
N HIS A 187 -11.27 -4.01 7.48
CA HIS A 187 -10.02 -3.73 6.78
C HIS A 187 -8.80 -4.41 7.41
N VAL A 188 -8.61 -4.27 8.72
CA VAL A 188 -7.51 -4.93 9.45
C VAL A 188 -7.64 -6.45 9.40
N PRO A 189 -8.80 -7.07 9.65
CA PRO A 189 -8.95 -8.52 9.54
C PRO A 189 -8.52 -9.05 8.16
N ARG A 190 -8.94 -8.41 7.07
CA ARG A 190 -8.54 -8.83 5.71
C ARG A 190 -7.04 -8.64 5.44
N LEU A 191 -6.43 -7.58 5.97
CA LEU A 191 -4.98 -7.37 5.86
C LEU A 191 -4.19 -8.42 6.67
N VAL A 192 -4.73 -8.86 7.81
CA VAL A 192 -4.18 -9.95 8.62
C VAL A 192 -4.35 -11.30 7.91
N ASP A 193 -5.52 -11.57 7.33
CA ASP A 193 -5.80 -12.80 6.57
C ASP A 193 -4.85 -12.94 5.37
N ALA A 194 -4.53 -11.82 4.74
CA ALA A 194 -3.52 -11.75 3.68
C ALA A 194 -2.08 -11.62 4.17
N GLY A 195 -1.86 -11.71 5.48
CA GLY A 195 -0.56 -11.69 6.12
C GLY A 195 0.29 -10.46 5.80
N LEU A 196 -0.34 -9.33 5.45
CA LEU A 196 0.36 -8.07 5.22
C LEU A 196 0.66 -7.35 6.54
N VAL A 197 -0.22 -7.53 7.53
CA VAL A 197 -0.12 -6.88 8.84
C VAL A 197 -0.37 -7.90 9.96
N GLU A 198 0.08 -7.54 11.16
CA GLU A 198 -0.29 -8.19 12.41
C GLU A 198 -1.10 -7.20 13.25
N TYR A 199 -2.07 -7.72 14.02
CA TYR A 199 -2.91 -6.91 14.90
C TYR A 199 -2.87 -7.44 16.34
N GLU A 200 -2.52 -6.58 17.29
CA GLU A 200 -2.48 -6.84 18.72
C GLU A 200 -3.71 -6.21 19.39
N GLN A 201 -4.75 -7.02 19.60
CA GLN A 201 -6.04 -6.55 20.13
C GLN A 201 -5.95 -5.92 21.52
N GLU A 202 -5.06 -6.39 22.40
CA GLU A 202 -4.94 -5.83 23.76
C GLU A 202 -4.49 -4.37 23.78
N ARG A 203 -3.78 -3.94 22.74
CA ARG A 203 -3.16 -2.62 22.64
C ARG A 203 -3.67 -1.81 21.45
N ASP A 204 -4.64 -2.36 20.71
CA ASP A 204 -5.10 -1.85 19.42
C ASP A 204 -3.95 -1.47 18.49
N LEU A 205 -2.91 -2.30 18.41
CA LEU A 205 -1.72 -1.99 17.63
C LEU A 205 -1.72 -2.78 16.32
N VAL A 206 -1.54 -2.10 15.20
CA VAL A 206 -1.32 -2.71 13.89
C VAL A 206 0.16 -2.58 13.56
N ALA A 207 0.79 -3.62 13.01
CA ALA A 207 2.19 -3.60 12.60
C ALA A 207 2.38 -4.28 11.24
N LEU A 208 3.40 -3.89 10.46
CA LEU A 208 3.78 -4.64 9.27
C LEU A 208 4.25 -6.03 9.67
N ARG A 209 3.80 -7.05 8.92
CA ARG A 209 4.36 -8.38 9.08
C ARG A 209 5.77 -8.40 8.48
N THR A 210 6.77 -8.54 9.34
CA THR A 210 8.15 -8.81 8.91
C THR A 210 8.36 -10.32 8.92
N GLU A 211 9.06 -10.84 7.91
CA GLU A 211 9.41 -12.27 7.86
C GLU A 211 10.29 -12.62 9.07
N GLY A 212 9.68 -13.17 10.12
CA GLY A 212 10.40 -13.44 11.37
C GLY A 212 9.56 -13.81 12.58
N THR A 213 8.26 -13.50 12.62
CA THR A 213 7.45 -13.77 13.82
C THR A 213 6.22 -14.60 13.46
N SER A 214 6.42 -15.89 13.16
CA SER A 214 5.34 -16.87 13.25
C SER A 214 4.97 -17.02 14.72
N LYS A 215 4.11 -16.14 15.25
CA LYS A 215 3.39 -16.43 16.48
C LYS A 215 2.22 -17.32 16.09
N THR A 216 2.45 -18.62 16.19
CA THR A 216 1.41 -19.63 16.30
C THR A 216 0.44 -19.19 17.39
N ALA A 217 -0.72 -18.64 17.01
CA ALA A 217 -1.80 -18.43 17.94
C ALA A 217 -2.35 -19.81 18.32
N SER A 218 -1.94 -20.22 19.52
CA SER A 218 -2.45 -21.37 20.25
C SER A 218 -3.98 -21.35 20.27
N ALA A 219 -4.56 -22.51 19.99
CA ALA A 219 -5.88 -22.88 20.44
C ALA A 219 -6.04 -22.49 21.91
N VAL A 220 -7.15 -21.82 22.24
CA VAL A 220 -7.66 -21.74 23.60
C VAL A 220 -8.79 -22.75 23.66
N ASP A 221 -8.52 -23.82 24.41
CA ASP A 221 -9.46 -24.79 24.97
C ASP A 221 -10.77 -24.13 25.45
N GLU A 222 -11.89 -24.80 25.17
CA GLU A 222 -13.07 -24.79 26.02
C GLU A 222 -13.57 -26.23 26.24
#